data_AF-A0A7Y4T4E0-F1
#
_entry.id   AF-A0A7Y4T4E0-F1
#
_cell.length_a   1.000
_cell.length_b   1.000
_cell.length_c   1.000
_cell.angle_alpha   90.00
_cell.angle_beta   90.00
_cell.angle_gamma   90.00
#
_symmetry.space_group_name_H-M   'P 1'
#
loop_
_entity.id
_entity.type
_entity.pdbx_description
1 polymer ?
#
loop_
_entity_poly.entity_id
_entity_poly.type
_entity_poly.pdbx_seq_one_letter_code
_entity_poly.pdbx_strand_id
1 'polypeptide(L)'
;INKQFEYKRLKLRLEQKQVEVLIKSNKQKEINAYIEEIQKLKSLEGLEKKAESKRKELEIATQQLVEMNHQLHQMSTIQEITPLQEGDAVKLIFSGMIGKVIKLEKDRVYVETENMTFNMRPNELLKLNPVIDVKSQQSIQTNVQRSGGAFNTTLDIRGMRLQEAQEKIDVYIDKALLANVSKVYIIHGIGNGVLKRDLIRTLKSLSFVKSFSQPEEENGGTTMVEFA
;
A
#
# COMPACT_ATOMS: atom_id res chain seq x y z
N ILE A 1 -10.26 -81.09 -27.35
CA ILE A 1 -10.20 -80.09 -28.45
C ILE A 1 -11.18 -78.93 -28.21
N ASN A 2 -12.49 -79.15 -27.97
CA ASN A 2 -13.48 -78.07 -27.75
C ASN A 2 -13.18 -77.06 -26.61
N LYS A 3 -12.67 -77.51 -25.46
CA LYS A 3 -12.41 -76.60 -24.31
C LYS A 3 -11.33 -75.54 -24.59
N GLN A 4 -10.32 -75.85 -25.42
CA GLN A 4 -9.28 -74.89 -25.78
C GLN A 4 -9.80 -73.82 -26.75
N PHE A 5 -10.69 -74.20 -27.67
CA PHE A 5 -11.36 -73.25 -28.55
C PHE A 5 -12.31 -72.30 -27.80
N GLU A 6 -13.09 -72.83 -26.86
CA GLU A 6 -13.96 -72.02 -25.99
C GLU A 6 -13.14 -71.05 -25.11
N TYR A 7 -12.03 -71.51 -24.52
CA TYR A 7 -11.11 -70.65 -23.76
C TYR A 7 -10.55 -69.51 -24.62
N LYS A 8 -10.08 -69.83 -25.83
CA LYS A 8 -9.55 -68.81 -26.77
C LYS A 8 -10.62 -67.79 -27.17
N ARG A 9 -11.85 -68.23 -27.40
CA ARG A 9 -12.99 -67.36 -27.75
C ARG A 9 -13.39 -66.45 -26.59
N LEU A 10 -13.40 -66.98 -25.36
CA LEU A 10 -13.72 -66.22 -24.16
C LEU A 10 -12.64 -65.16 -23.89
N LYS A 11 -11.35 -65.51 -24.03
CA LYS A 11 -10.24 -64.58 -23.89
C LYS A 11 -10.34 -63.42 -24.89
N LEU A 12 -10.62 -63.72 -26.16
CA LEU A 12 -10.78 -62.70 -27.20
C LEU A 12 -11.91 -61.71 -26.89
N ARG A 13 -13.05 -62.21 -26.38
CA ARG A 13 -14.17 -61.36 -25.96
C ARG A 13 -13.83 -60.46 -24.77
N LEU A 14 -13.05 -60.97 -23.82
CA LEU A 14 -12.60 -60.18 -22.67
C LEU A 14 -11.69 -59.03 -23.13
N GLU A 15 -10.73 -59.30 -24.02
CA GLU A 15 -9.85 -58.27 -24.59
C GLU A 15 -10.64 -57.19 -25.35
N GLN A 16 -11.60 -57.59 -26.19
CA GLN A 16 -12.47 -56.65 -26.90
C GLN A 16 -13.26 -55.76 -25.94
N LYS A 17 -13.83 -56.33 -24.88
CA LYS A 17 -14.60 -55.58 -23.89
C LYS A 17 -13.71 -54.62 -23.07
N GLN A 18 -12.47 -55.01 -22.76
CA GLN A 18 -11.50 -54.13 -22.10
C GLN A 18 -11.13 -52.93 -22.97
N VAL A 19 -10.89 -53.15 -24.27
CA VAL A 19 -10.62 -52.07 -25.23
C VAL A 19 -11.82 -51.13 -25.34
N GLU A 20 -13.04 -51.66 -25.41
CA GLU A 20 -14.26 -50.84 -25.47
C GLU A 20 -14.44 -49.97 -24.22
N VAL A 21 -14.22 -50.55 -23.02
CA VAL A 21 -14.28 -49.81 -21.75
C VAL A 21 -13.22 -48.72 -21.70
N LEU A 22 -12.01 -49.00 -22.18
CA LEU A 22 -10.92 -48.03 -22.23
C LEU A 22 -11.25 -46.86 -23.17
N ILE A 23 -11.79 -47.15 -24.36
CA ILE A 23 -12.23 -46.13 -25.31
C ILE A 23 -13.35 -45.27 -24.71
N LYS A 24 -14.34 -45.87 -24.04
CA LYS A 24 -15.42 -45.13 -23.35
C LYS A 24 -14.89 -44.25 -22.23
N SER A 25 -13.95 -44.77 -21.43
CA SER A 25 -13.31 -44.02 -20.35
C SER A 25 -12.52 -42.82 -20.87
N ASN A 26 -11.73 -43.00 -21.94
CA ASN A 26 -10.98 -41.91 -22.55
C ASN A 26 -11.90 -40.84 -23.14
N LYS A 27 -12.97 -41.23 -23.85
CA LYS A 27 -13.98 -40.28 -24.35
C LYS A 27 -14.66 -39.51 -23.21
N GLN A 28 -14.95 -40.17 -22.08
CA GLN A 28 -15.53 -39.49 -20.92
C GLN A 28 -14.57 -38.47 -20.30
N LYS A 29 -13.26 -38.78 -20.25
CA LYS A 29 -12.24 -37.83 -19.79
C LYS A 29 -12.13 -36.61 -20.71
N GLU A 30 -12.16 -36.81 -22.02
CA GLU A 30 -12.15 -35.72 -23.00
C GLU A 30 -13.38 -34.82 -22.83
N ILE A 31 -14.58 -35.41 -22.72
CA ILE A 31 -15.82 -34.65 -22.47
C ILE A 31 -15.72 -33.85 -21.17
N ASN A 32 -15.22 -34.45 -20.09
CA ASN A 32 -15.07 -33.76 -18.81
C ASN A 32 -14.06 -32.60 -18.91
N ALA A 33 -12.95 -32.78 -19.65
CA ALA A 33 -11.97 -31.72 -19.89
C ALA A 33 -12.59 -30.54 -20.66
N TYR A 34 -13.38 -30.81 -21.70
CA TYR A 34 -14.12 -29.76 -22.42
C TYR A 34 -15.13 -29.03 -21.52
N ILE A 35 -15.80 -29.73 -20.61
CA ILE A 35 -16.73 -29.11 -19.65
C ILE A 35 -15.97 -28.16 -18.70
N GLU A 36 -14.81 -28.58 -18.18
CA GLU A 36 -13.98 -27.72 -17.33
C GLU A 36 -13.47 -26.48 -18.08
N GLU A 37 -13.10 -26.62 -19.34
CA GLU A 37 -12.65 -25.51 -20.18
C GLU A 37 -13.79 -24.50 -20.43
N ILE A 38 -15.00 -24.98 -20.74
CA ILE A 38 -16.20 -24.15 -20.88
C ILE A 38 -16.54 -23.43 -19.56
N GLN A 39 -16.39 -24.11 -18.40
CA GLN A 39 -16.62 -23.48 -17.10
C GLN A 39 -15.58 -22.39 -16.79
N LYS A 40 -14.30 -22.62 -17.11
CA LYS A 40 -13.25 -21.60 -16.96
C LYS A 40 -13.52 -20.38 -17.84
N LEU A 41 -13.91 -20.59 -19.10
CA LEU A 41 -14.25 -19.49 -20.02
C LEU A 41 -15.47 -18.69 -19.52
N LYS A 42 -16.52 -19.35 -19.03
CA LYS A 42 -17.68 -18.67 -18.41
C LYS A 42 -17.31 -17.91 -17.13
N SER A 43 -16.34 -18.40 -16.36
CA SER A 43 -15.86 -17.71 -15.16
C SER A 43 -15.12 -16.40 -15.49
N LEU A 44 -14.51 -16.29 -16.68
CA LEU A 44 -13.87 -15.06 -17.14
C LEU A 44 -14.90 -13.98 -17.51
N GLU A 45 -15.98 -14.34 -18.22
CA GLU A 45 -17.09 -13.40 -18.49
C GLU A 45 -17.76 -12.88 -17.21
N GLY A 46 -17.85 -13.72 -16.16
CA GLY A 46 -18.38 -13.32 -14.85
C GLY A 46 -17.50 -12.32 -14.11
N LEU A 47 -16.18 -12.38 -14.31
CA LEU A 47 -15.21 -11.44 -13.72
C LEU A 47 -15.26 -10.09 -14.45
N GLU A 48 -15.43 -10.08 -15.77
CA GLU A 48 -15.58 -8.84 -16.54
C GLU A 48 -16.82 -8.06 -16.13
N LYS A 49 -17.98 -8.71 -15.98
CA LYS A 49 -19.20 -8.03 -15.50
C LYS A 49 -19.06 -7.46 -14.09
N LYS A 50 -18.33 -8.14 -13.20
CA LYS A 50 -18.07 -7.69 -11.82
C LYS A 50 -17.02 -6.58 -11.75
N ALA A 51 -16.06 -6.57 -12.69
CA ALA A 51 -15.12 -5.48 -12.86
C ALA A 51 -15.80 -4.24 -13.45
N GLU A 52 -16.72 -4.42 -14.40
CA GLU A 52 -17.48 -3.33 -15.00
C GLU A 52 -18.44 -2.67 -13.99
N SER A 53 -19.12 -3.46 -13.15
CA SER A 53 -19.98 -2.92 -12.09
C SER A 53 -19.19 -2.11 -11.07
N LYS A 54 -18.02 -2.61 -10.62
CA LYS A 54 -17.12 -1.87 -9.72
C LYS A 54 -16.54 -0.61 -10.36
N ARG A 55 -16.26 -0.62 -11.66
CA ARG A 55 -15.82 0.58 -12.39
C ARG A 55 -16.91 1.64 -12.42
N LYS A 56 -18.16 1.26 -12.69
CA LYS A 56 -19.31 2.19 -12.66
C LYS A 56 -19.54 2.75 -11.26
N GLU A 57 -19.44 1.94 -10.20
CA GLU A 57 -19.52 2.41 -8.82
C GLU A 57 -18.41 3.43 -8.48
N LEU A 58 -17.17 3.14 -8.91
CA LEU A 58 -16.05 4.05 -8.70
C LEU A 58 -16.24 5.38 -9.45
N GLU A 59 -16.74 5.34 -10.69
CA GLU A 59 -17.00 6.52 -11.50
C GLU A 59 -18.05 7.43 -10.84
N ILE A 60 -19.17 6.86 -10.37
CA ILE A 60 -20.21 7.59 -9.64
C ILE A 60 -19.65 8.21 -8.35
N ALA A 61 -18.85 7.47 -7.58
CA ALA A 61 -18.22 7.99 -6.36
C ALA A 61 -17.24 9.13 -6.67
N THR A 62 -16.48 9.05 -7.76
CA THR A 62 -15.58 10.13 -8.19
C THR A 62 -16.35 11.38 -8.65
N GLN A 63 -17.47 11.23 -9.36
CA GLN A 63 -18.33 12.36 -9.75
C GLN A 63 -18.96 13.03 -8.53
N GLN A 64 -19.43 12.26 -7.55
CA GLN A 64 -19.94 12.81 -6.28
C GLN A 64 -18.87 13.57 -5.51
N LEU A 65 -17.61 13.08 -5.48
CA LEU A 65 -16.49 13.82 -4.89
C LEU A 65 -16.20 15.13 -5.62
N VAL A 66 -16.25 15.13 -6.95
CA VAL A 66 -16.06 16.35 -7.76
C VAL A 66 -17.18 17.36 -7.49
N GLU A 67 -18.43 16.91 -7.40
CA GLU A 67 -19.58 17.75 -7.07
C GLU A 67 -19.51 18.33 -5.65
N MET A 68 -19.15 17.50 -4.65
CA MET A 68 -18.93 17.97 -3.27
C MET A 68 -17.78 18.96 -3.17
N ASN A 69 -16.70 18.75 -3.93
CA ASN A 69 -15.58 19.68 -3.97
C ASN A 69 -15.97 21.00 -4.64
N HIS A 70 -16.80 20.97 -5.69
CA HIS A 70 -17.34 22.16 -6.33
C HIS A 70 -18.26 22.94 -5.39
N GLN A 71 -19.08 22.27 -4.58
CA GLN A 71 -19.88 22.89 -3.53
C GLN A 71 -19.02 23.51 -2.41
N LEU A 72 -17.94 22.85 -1.99
CA LEU A 72 -16.98 23.42 -1.04
C LEU A 72 -16.28 24.68 -1.60
N HIS A 73 -15.95 24.70 -2.89
CA HIS A 73 -15.37 25.88 -3.55
C HIS A 73 -16.37 27.03 -3.67
N GLN A 74 -17.65 26.73 -3.87
CA GLN A 74 -18.72 27.75 -3.85
C GLN A 74 -18.99 28.29 -2.43
N MET A 75 -18.87 27.45 -1.39
CA MET A 75 -19.01 27.88 0.02
C MET A 75 -17.80 28.65 0.55
N SER A 76 -16.60 28.46 -0.03
CA SER A 76 -15.38 29.20 0.33
C SER A 76 -15.24 30.56 -0.39
N THR A 77 -16.18 30.92 -1.27
CA THR A 77 -16.22 32.25 -1.91
C THR A 77 -16.83 33.34 -1.01
N ILE A 78 -17.31 32.99 0.19
CA ILE A 78 -17.70 33.94 1.23
C ILE A 78 -16.93 33.62 2.52
N GLN A 79 -15.59 33.69 2.46
CA GLN A 79 -14.83 34.09 3.65
C GLN A 79 -14.25 35.45 3.34
N GLU A 80 -14.90 36.45 3.94
CA GLU A 80 -14.48 37.83 4.03
C GLU A 80 -12.96 37.92 4.13
N ILE A 81 -12.38 38.71 3.23
CA ILE A 81 -11.01 39.19 3.31
C ILE A 81 -10.90 39.92 4.64
N THR A 82 -10.58 39.17 5.70
CA THR A 82 -10.32 39.76 7.01
C THR A 82 -9.02 40.52 6.82
N PRO A 83 -8.98 41.84 7.07
CA PRO A 83 -7.76 42.60 6.89
C PRO A 83 -6.72 42.01 7.85
N LEU A 84 -5.68 41.41 7.29
CA LEU A 84 -4.50 40.97 8.01
C LEU A 84 -3.95 42.18 8.78
N GLN A 85 -3.61 41.99 10.05
CA GLN A 85 -2.95 43.02 10.85
C GLN A 85 -1.52 42.61 11.15
N GLU A 86 -0.66 43.61 11.32
CA GLU A 86 0.72 43.38 11.76
C GLU A 86 0.70 42.68 13.11
N GLY A 87 1.39 41.54 13.20
CA GLY A 87 1.44 40.69 14.39
C GLY A 87 0.60 39.42 14.33
N ASP A 88 -0.28 39.25 13.32
CA ASP A 88 -1.08 38.03 13.17
C ASP A 88 -0.23 36.81 12.82
N ALA A 89 -0.58 35.66 13.39
CA ALA A 89 -0.05 34.36 12.97
C ALA A 89 -0.75 33.93 11.68
N VAL A 90 0.02 33.73 10.62
CA VAL A 90 -0.46 33.37 9.29
C VAL A 90 0.22 32.08 8.83
N LYS A 91 -0.54 31.24 8.14
CA LYS A 91 -0.02 30.06 7.45
C LYS A 91 0.17 30.40 5.98
N LEU A 92 1.36 30.15 5.45
CA LEU A 92 1.66 30.31 4.04
C LEU A 92 1.02 29.16 3.28
N ILE A 93 0.23 29.45 2.24
CA ILE A 93 -0.51 28.43 1.49
C ILE A 93 0.45 27.51 0.72
N PHE A 94 1.52 28.06 0.15
CA PHE A 94 2.44 27.31 -0.71
C PHE A 94 3.31 26.31 0.07
N SER A 95 3.74 26.64 1.28
CA SER A 95 4.65 25.81 2.08
C SER A 95 3.98 25.17 3.29
N GLY A 96 2.80 25.64 3.67
CA GLY A 96 2.15 25.27 4.91
C GLY A 96 2.88 25.76 6.17
N MET A 97 3.95 26.56 6.02
CA MET A 97 4.71 27.11 7.14
C MET A 97 3.88 28.14 7.90
N ILE A 98 4.09 28.21 9.21
CA ILE A 98 3.46 29.19 10.08
C ILE A 98 4.47 30.32 10.32
N GLY A 99 4.02 31.55 10.17
CA GLY A 99 4.83 32.74 10.39
C GLY A 99 4.00 33.87 10.97
N LYS A 100 4.68 34.93 11.37
CA LYS A 100 4.07 36.14 11.92
C LYS A 100 4.17 37.27 10.92
N VAL A 101 3.08 38.01 10.69
CA VAL A 101 3.11 39.20 9.85
C VAL A 101 3.92 40.28 10.56
N ILE A 102 5.05 40.71 9.98
CA ILE A 102 5.86 41.82 10.51
C ILE A 102 5.34 43.15 9.97
N LYS A 103 5.00 43.20 8.68
CA LYS A 103 4.69 44.44 7.98
C LYS A 103 3.66 44.20 6.89
N LEU A 104 2.68 45.10 6.79
CA LEU A 104 1.66 45.05 5.74
C LEU A 104 1.69 46.30 4.87
N GLU A 105 2.00 46.12 3.59
CA GLU A 105 1.87 47.14 2.54
C GLU A 105 0.67 46.81 1.64
N LYS A 106 0.12 47.82 0.95
CA LYS A 106 -1.17 47.74 0.23
C LYS A 106 -1.34 46.55 -0.74
N ASP A 107 -0.23 45.99 -1.25
CA ASP A 107 -0.23 44.85 -2.18
C ASP A 107 0.71 43.71 -1.74
N ARG A 108 1.40 43.87 -0.60
CA ARG A 108 2.49 42.99 -0.18
C ARG A 108 2.55 42.83 1.34
N VAL A 109 2.67 41.60 1.80
CA VAL A 109 2.74 41.22 3.21
C VAL A 109 4.10 40.59 3.48
N TYR A 110 4.77 41.09 4.52
CA TYR A 110 6.03 40.56 5.00
C TYR A 110 5.79 39.64 6.19
N VAL A 111 6.17 38.37 6.05
CA VAL A 111 5.94 37.32 7.05
C VAL A 111 7.28 36.77 7.54
N GLU A 112 7.49 36.80 8.85
CA GLU A 112 8.62 36.14 9.51
C GLU A 112 8.23 34.71 9.87
N THR A 113 9.04 33.77 9.41
CA THR A 113 9.06 32.40 9.94
C THR A 113 10.32 32.25 10.80
N GLU A 114 10.46 31.16 11.55
CA GLU A 114 11.55 30.97 12.54
C GLU A 114 12.96 31.35 12.04
N ASN A 115 13.25 31.16 10.75
CA ASN A 115 14.59 31.41 10.19
C ASN A 115 14.61 32.32 8.94
N MET A 116 13.46 32.77 8.40
CA MET A 116 13.39 33.49 7.13
C MET A 116 12.21 34.46 7.07
N THR A 117 12.41 35.59 6.39
CA THR A 117 11.37 36.56 6.05
C THR A 117 10.91 36.41 4.60
N PHE A 118 9.60 36.38 4.39
CA PHE A 118 8.97 36.21 3.07
C PHE A 118 8.17 37.46 2.71
N ASN A 119 8.21 37.87 1.44
CA ASN A 119 7.39 38.93 0.87
C ASN A 119 6.40 38.30 -0.11
N MET A 120 5.10 38.36 0.19
CA MET A 120 4.07 37.68 -0.58
C MET A 120 2.74 38.42 -0.60
N ARG A 121 1.82 37.99 -1.45
CA ARG A 121 0.51 38.63 -1.58
C ARG A 121 -0.43 38.18 -0.46
N PRO A 122 -1.40 39.01 -0.05
CA PRO A 122 -2.40 38.64 0.96
C PRO A 122 -3.17 37.35 0.64
N ASN A 123 -3.44 37.08 -0.64
CA ASN A 123 -4.18 35.89 -1.10
C ASN A 123 -3.40 34.58 -0.94
N GLU A 124 -2.11 34.65 -0.62
CA GLU A 124 -1.24 33.48 -0.42
C GLU A 124 -1.07 33.13 1.06
N LEU A 125 -1.83 33.80 1.94
CA LEU A 125 -1.78 33.69 3.39
C LEU A 125 -3.13 33.32 3.98
N LEU A 126 -3.11 32.47 5.00
CA LEU A 126 -4.30 32.04 5.74
C LEU A 126 -4.13 32.44 7.22
N LYS A 127 -4.96 33.37 7.71
CA LYS A 127 -4.91 33.83 9.11
C LYS A 127 -5.28 32.68 10.04
N LEU A 128 -4.39 32.37 11.00
CA LEU A 128 -4.66 31.40 12.05
C LEU A 128 -5.19 32.15 13.27
N ASN A 129 -6.40 31.80 13.73
CA ASN A 129 -6.89 32.28 15.01
C ASN A 129 -6.05 31.62 16.13
N PRO A 130 -5.52 32.39 17.10
CA PRO A 130 -4.63 31.83 18.10
C PRO A 130 -5.39 30.93 19.06
N VAL A 131 -5.17 29.62 18.97
CA VAL A 131 -5.50 28.67 20.04
C VAL A 131 -4.22 28.40 20.83
N ILE A 132 -4.07 29.16 21.91
CA ILE A 132 -3.51 28.84 23.24
C ILE A 132 -2.32 27.84 23.29
N ASP A 133 -1.16 28.41 23.67
CA ASP A 133 0.03 27.85 24.37
C ASP A 133 0.46 26.39 24.15
N VAL A 134 1.61 26.22 23.48
CA VAL A 134 2.43 25.00 23.56
C VAL A 134 3.73 25.31 24.30
N LYS A 135 3.84 24.77 25.52
CA LYS A 135 5.06 24.81 26.35
C LYS A 135 6.24 24.19 25.61
N SER A 136 7.25 25.02 25.38
CA SER A 136 8.67 24.81 25.69
C SER A 136 9.23 23.38 25.56
N GLN A 137 9.87 23.14 24.42
CA GLN A 137 11.21 22.58 24.26
C GLN A 137 11.74 21.66 25.38
N GLN A 138 11.84 20.36 25.09
CA GLN A 138 13.01 19.57 25.48
C GLN A 138 13.66 19.01 24.22
N SER A 139 14.89 19.46 24.00
CA SER A 139 15.75 19.14 22.88
C SER A 139 16.25 17.69 22.97
N ILE A 140 15.93 16.88 21.96
CA ILE A 140 16.81 15.80 21.53
C ILE A 140 17.24 16.15 20.11
N GLN A 141 18.45 16.68 20.00
CA GLN A 141 19.13 16.85 18.73
C GLN A 141 19.64 15.48 18.27
N THR A 142 19.16 15.02 17.13
CA THR A 142 19.98 14.48 16.02
C THR A 142 19.11 14.36 14.77
N ASN A 143 19.48 15.14 13.73
CA ASN A 143 19.20 15.03 12.29
C ASN A 143 18.63 13.66 11.83
N VAL A 144 17.59 13.54 10.99
CA VAL A 144 17.31 14.22 9.71
C VAL A 144 15.79 14.31 9.46
N GLN A 145 15.33 15.47 8.99
CA GLN A 145 13.97 15.70 8.48
C GLN A 145 13.68 14.93 7.18
N ARG A 146 12.59 14.17 7.16
CA ARG A 146 11.62 14.16 6.04
C ARG A 146 10.21 14.04 6.62
N SER A 147 9.47 15.14 6.54
CA SER A 147 8.09 15.28 6.99
C SER A 147 7.12 14.63 6.01
N GLY A 148 6.47 13.55 6.45
CA GLY A 148 5.30 12.93 5.81
C GLY A 148 4.68 11.94 6.79
N GLY A 149 3.75 12.42 7.63
CA GLY A 149 2.91 11.67 8.57
C GLY A 149 3.58 10.48 9.27
N ALA A 150 4.25 10.71 10.42
CA ALA A 150 4.92 9.75 11.31
C ALA A 150 4.73 8.25 10.97
N PHE A 151 5.30 7.80 9.85
CA PHE A 151 5.31 6.39 9.50
C PHE A 151 6.32 5.75 10.44
N ASN A 152 5.85 4.83 11.29
CA ASN A 152 6.74 4.11 12.17
C ASN A 152 7.72 3.31 11.31
N THR A 153 8.97 3.79 11.27
CA THR A 153 10.07 3.20 10.49
C THR A 153 10.55 1.88 11.08
N THR A 154 9.98 1.45 12.20
CA THR A 154 10.30 0.21 12.89
C THR A 154 9.11 -0.73 12.93
N LEU A 155 9.30 -1.96 12.46
CA LEU A 155 8.35 -3.06 12.57
C LEU A 155 8.86 -4.10 13.56
N ASP A 156 8.07 -4.39 14.59
CA ASP A 156 8.35 -5.49 15.53
C ASP A 156 7.53 -6.74 15.16
N ILE A 157 8.24 -7.85 14.90
CA ILE A 157 7.65 -9.17 14.62
C ILE A 157 8.09 -10.23 15.65
N ARG A 158 8.66 -9.81 16.79
CA ARG A 158 9.08 -10.74 17.84
C ARG A 158 7.88 -11.50 18.42
N GLY A 159 8.07 -12.78 18.67
CA GLY A 159 7.04 -13.65 19.26
C GLY A 159 5.89 -14.02 18.32
N MET A 160 5.87 -13.54 17.07
CA MET A 160 4.87 -13.91 16.08
C MET A 160 5.17 -15.28 15.47
N ARG A 161 4.13 -15.98 15.05
CA ARG A 161 4.31 -17.16 14.21
C ARG A 161 4.80 -16.74 12.83
N LEU A 162 5.50 -17.66 12.15
CA LEU A 162 6.07 -17.43 10.82
C LEU A 162 5.05 -16.80 9.85
N GLN A 163 3.86 -17.39 9.76
CA GLN A 163 2.81 -16.96 8.84
C GLN A 163 2.27 -15.57 9.16
N GLU A 164 2.05 -15.27 10.45
CA GLU A 164 1.60 -13.95 10.92
C GLU A 164 2.65 -12.87 10.67
N ALA A 165 3.93 -13.20 10.91
CA ALA A 165 5.04 -12.30 10.65
C ALA A 165 5.14 -11.96 9.16
N GLN A 166 4.98 -12.95 8.29
CA GLN A 166 5.02 -12.75 6.84
C GLN A 166 3.90 -11.79 6.37
N GLU A 167 2.66 -12.05 6.75
CA GLU A 167 1.52 -11.16 6.41
C GLU A 167 1.75 -9.72 6.92
N LYS A 168 2.32 -9.59 8.13
CA LYS A 168 2.59 -8.28 8.72
C LYS A 168 3.74 -7.54 8.00
N ILE A 169 4.77 -8.26 7.56
CA ILE A 169 5.88 -7.71 6.76
C ILE A 169 5.34 -7.20 5.43
N ASP A 170 4.52 -7.98 4.73
CA ASP A 170 3.98 -7.62 3.41
C ASP A 170 3.17 -6.32 3.50
N VAL A 171 2.20 -6.26 4.42
CA VAL A 171 1.39 -5.05 4.66
C VAL A 171 2.24 -3.85 5.09
N TYR A 172 3.32 -4.08 5.83
CA TYR A 172 4.20 -3.01 6.31
C TYR A 172 5.07 -2.44 5.19
N ILE A 173 5.62 -3.29 4.33
CA ILE A 173 6.40 -2.87 3.17
C ILE A 173 5.54 -2.04 2.22
N ASP A 174 4.30 -2.46 1.95
CA ASP A 174 3.37 -1.68 1.12
C ASP A 174 3.14 -0.28 1.68
N LYS A 175 2.95 -0.16 3.00
CA LYS A 175 2.79 1.14 3.65
C LYS A 175 4.08 1.96 3.63
N ALA A 176 5.25 1.33 3.77
CA ALA A 176 6.54 2.01 3.69
C ALA A 176 6.79 2.62 2.30
N LEU A 177 6.40 1.89 1.25
CA LEU A 177 6.44 2.36 -0.13
C LEU A 177 5.47 3.53 -0.36
N LEU A 178 4.24 3.44 0.14
CA LEU A 178 3.25 4.53 0.06
C LEU A 178 3.69 5.79 0.81
N ALA A 179 4.37 5.62 1.96
CA ALA A 179 4.92 6.71 2.75
C ALA A 179 6.25 7.26 2.18
N ASN A 180 6.74 6.70 1.07
CA ASN A 180 7.98 7.09 0.39
C ASN A 180 9.19 7.14 1.35
N VAL A 181 9.27 6.15 2.24
CA VAL A 181 10.33 6.06 3.25
C VAL A 181 11.53 5.32 2.67
N SER A 182 12.71 5.91 2.77
CA SER A 182 13.92 5.35 2.15
C SER A 182 14.50 4.14 2.91
N LYS A 183 14.27 4.04 4.22
CA LYS A 183 14.85 2.99 5.09
C LYS A 183 13.84 2.54 6.12
N VAL A 184 13.80 1.25 6.44
CA VAL A 184 12.99 0.68 7.53
C VAL A 184 13.78 -0.32 8.35
N TYR A 185 13.37 -0.52 9.60
CA TYR A 185 13.97 -1.44 10.56
C TYR A 185 12.97 -2.53 10.94
N ILE A 186 13.35 -3.79 10.78
CA ILE A 186 12.50 -4.93 11.11
C ILE A 186 13.16 -5.72 12.24
N ILE A 187 12.51 -5.72 13.40
CA ILE A 187 12.97 -6.42 14.61
C ILE A 187 12.40 -7.84 14.59
N HIS A 188 13.23 -8.81 14.25
CA HIS A 188 12.88 -10.24 14.23
C HIS A 188 13.37 -11.02 15.45
N GLY A 189 14.22 -10.39 16.29
CA GLY A 189 14.86 -11.01 17.44
C GLY A 189 16.00 -11.96 17.06
N ILE A 190 16.78 -12.37 18.07
CA ILE A 190 17.99 -13.19 17.87
C ILE A 190 17.59 -14.67 17.69
N GLY A 191 16.92 -15.24 18.70
CA GLY A 191 16.22 -16.54 18.66
C GLY A 191 16.88 -17.67 17.85
N ASN A 192 16.04 -18.55 17.28
CA ASN A 192 16.47 -19.63 16.38
C ASN A 192 16.71 -19.14 14.94
N GLY A 193 16.62 -17.83 14.68
CA GLY A 193 16.78 -17.24 13.35
C GLY A 193 15.72 -17.64 12.31
N VAL A 194 14.61 -18.27 12.71
CA VAL A 194 13.54 -18.70 11.79
C VAL A 194 12.92 -17.49 11.09
N LEU A 195 12.52 -16.47 11.86
CA LEU A 195 11.97 -15.21 11.32
C LEU A 195 13.00 -14.46 10.47
N LYS A 196 14.28 -14.47 10.87
CA LYS A 196 15.37 -13.87 10.09
C LYS A 196 15.52 -14.51 8.72
N ARG A 197 15.56 -15.84 8.65
CA ARG A 197 15.73 -16.58 7.38
C ARG A 197 14.57 -16.34 6.44
N ASP A 198 13.36 -16.30 7.00
CA ASP A 198 12.15 -16.00 6.25
C ASP A 198 12.15 -14.56 5.71
N LEU A 199 12.42 -13.58 6.57
CA LEU A 199 12.53 -12.17 6.17
C LEU A 199 13.54 -11.98 5.04
N ILE A 200 14.76 -12.53 5.17
CA ILE A 200 15.79 -12.43 4.13
C ILE A 200 15.32 -13.08 2.82
N ARG A 201 14.61 -14.22 2.89
CA ARG A 201 14.05 -14.87 1.70
C ARG A 201 13.01 -13.98 1.02
N THR A 202 12.10 -13.38 1.79
CA THR A 202 11.08 -12.47 1.28
C THR A 202 11.72 -11.23 0.65
N LEU A 203 12.64 -10.56 1.35
CA LEU A 203 13.32 -9.36 0.85
C LEU A 203 14.10 -9.61 -0.45
N LYS A 204 14.72 -10.78 -0.61
CA LYS A 204 15.41 -11.18 -1.85
C LYS A 204 14.47 -11.34 -3.06
N SER A 205 13.18 -11.60 -2.82
CA SER A 205 12.19 -11.73 -3.89
C SER A 205 11.64 -10.39 -4.38
N LEU A 206 11.86 -9.31 -3.62
CA LEU A 206 11.30 -7.99 -3.88
C LEU A 206 12.31 -7.14 -4.68
N SER A 207 11.91 -6.71 -5.88
CA SER A 207 12.77 -5.95 -6.80
C SER A 207 13.04 -4.50 -6.40
N PHE A 208 12.19 -3.93 -5.54
CA PHE A 208 12.28 -2.54 -5.07
C PHE A 208 13.15 -2.39 -3.80
N VAL A 209 13.69 -3.49 -3.28
CA VAL A 209 14.66 -3.46 -2.18
C VAL A 209 16.05 -3.23 -2.77
N LYS A 210 16.67 -2.10 -2.41
CA LYS A 210 18.01 -1.73 -2.88
C LYS A 210 19.09 -2.50 -2.12
N SER A 211 18.98 -2.53 -0.80
CA SER A 211 19.94 -3.22 0.06
C SER A 211 19.29 -3.62 1.38
N PHE A 212 19.83 -4.63 2.03
CA PHE A 212 19.49 -4.95 3.42
C PHE A 212 20.75 -5.30 4.19
N SER A 213 20.85 -4.80 5.41
CA SER A 213 22.01 -5.03 6.29
C SER A 213 21.56 -5.18 7.74
N GLN A 214 22.44 -5.76 8.53
CA GLN A 214 22.19 -5.98 9.94
C GLN A 214 23.00 -4.94 10.73
N PRO A 215 22.36 -3.98 11.40
CA PRO A 215 23.09 -3.02 12.22
C PRO A 215 23.81 -3.72 13.38
N GLU A 216 25.08 -3.35 13.60
CA GLU A 216 25.93 -3.95 14.64
C GLU A 216 25.46 -3.62 16.06
N GLU A 217 24.81 -2.46 16.25
CA GLU A 217 24.33 -1.98 17.56
C GLU A 217 23.19 -2.84 18.15
N GLU A 218 22.50 -3.64 17.34
CA GLU A 218 21.28 -4.36 17.71
C GLU A 218 21.50 -5.88 17.94
N ASN A 219 22.76 -6.32 18.15
CA ASN A 219 23.14 -7.70 18.47
C ASN A 219 22.55 -8.77 17.52
N GLY A 220 22.32 -8.41 16.26
CA GLY A 220 21.80 -9.34 15.26
C GLY A 220 20.29 -9.64 15.34
N GLY A 221 19.52 -8.89 16.15
CA GLY A 221 18.06 -9.04 16.29
C GLY A 221 17.22 -8.20 15.31
N THR A 222 17.88 -7.32 14.56
CA THR A 222 17.24 -6.33 13.69
C THR A 222 17.85 -6.39 12.29
N THR A 223 17.01 -6.20 11.26
CA THR A 223 17.42 -6.06 9.86
C THR A 223 16.98 -4.68 9.36
N MET A 224 17.94 -3.88 8.87
CA MET A 224 17.68 -2.63 8.17
C MET A 224 17.48 -2.93 6.69
N VAL A 225 16.41 -2.39 6.12
CA VAL A 225 16.07 -2.52 4.69
C VAL A 225 16.06 -1.13 4.08
N GLU A 226 16.74 -0.97 2.95
CA GLU A 226 16.77 0.26 2.15
C GLU A 226 16.00 0.03 0.86
N PHE A 227 15.04 0.91 0.58
CA PHE A 227 14.24 0.89 -0.64
C PHE A 227 14.88 1.78 -1.72
N ALA A 228 14.65 1.41 -2.99
CA ALA A 228 15.19 2.10 -4.16
C ALA A 228 14.36 3.34 -4.54
#